data_AF-A0A913XNB7-F1
#
_entry.id   AF-A0A913XNB7-F1
#
_cell.length_a   1.000
_cell.length_b   1.000
_cell.length_c   1.000
_cell.angle_alpha   90.00
_cell.angle_beta   90.00
_cell.angle_gamma   90.00
#
_symmetry.space_group_name_H-M   'P 1'
#
loop_
_entity.id
_entity.type
_entity.pdbx_description
1 polymer ?
#
loop_
_entity_poly.entity_id
_entity_poly.type
_entity_poly.pdbx_seq_one_letter_code
_entity_poly.pdbx_strand_id
1 'polypeptide(L)'
;MDIGLNEHHQKNVVNYLRFARFNRSQRLRGIEGAFEDLKDSRLVEDTYTLDEITEMLTGLCAVVKGEVESELINTAHTNVLLLRQVFSQAEKWHLKLQADISELENR
;
A
#
# COMPACT_ATOMS: atom_id res chain seq x y z
N MET A 1 -15.43 -12.46 10.27
CA MET A 1 -16.00 -11.16 9.89
C MET A 1 -17.16 -11.49 8.97
N ASP A 2 -18.39 -11.42 9.46
CA ASP A 2 -19.55 -11.53 8.57
C ASP A 2 -19.76 -10.17 7.91
N ILE A 3 -19.60 -10.14 6.59
CA ILE A 3 -19.67 -8.93 5.77
C ILE A 3 -20.84 -9.01 4.78
N GLY A 4 -21.81 -9.89 5.02
CA GLY A 4 -22.99 -10.05 4.15
C GLY A 4 -22.70 -10.79 2.84
N LEU A 5 -21.60 -11.55 2.77
CA LEU A 5 -21.22 -12.36 1.62
C LEU A 5 -21.34 -13.86 1.93
N ASN A 6 -21.52 -14.69 0.89
CA ASN A 6 -21.46 -16.15 1.05
C ASN A 6 -20.04 -16.63 1.44
N GLU A 7 -19.94 -17.86 1.94
CA GLU A 7 -18.67 -18.43 2.44
C GLU A 7 -17.54 -18.39 1.41
N HIS A 8 -17.84 -18.69 0.14
CA HIS A 8 -16.87 -18.65 -0.95
C HIS A 8 -16.26 -17.25 -1.12
N HIS A 9 -17.11 -16.22 -1.18
CA HIS A 9 -16.67 -14.84 -1.33
C HIS A 9 -16.00 -14.30 -0.06
N GLN A 10 -16.46 -14.67 1.14
CA GLN A 10 -15.78 -14.32 2.38
C GLN A 10 -14.34 -14.86 2.39
N LYS A 11 -14.12 -16.11 1.95
CA LYS A 11 -12.79 -16.69 1.84
C LYS A 11 -11.89 -15.91 0.88
N ASN A 12 -12.43 -15.48 -0.26
CA ASN A 12 -11.70 -14.66 -1.22
C ASN A 12 -11.29 -13.30 -0.63
N VAL A 13 -12.20 -12.63 0.09
CA VAL A 13 -11.90 -11.36 0.79
C VAL A 13 -10.81 -11.55 1.85
N VAL A 14 -10.89 -12.60 2.66
CA VAL A 14 -9.85 -12.90 3.67
C VAL A 14 -8.49 -13.15 3.03
N ASN A 15 -8.43 -13.87 1.91
CA ASN A 15 -7.18 -14.09 1.17
C ASN A 15 -6.60 -12.78 0.64
N TYR A 16 -7.43 -11.92 0.05
CA TYR A 16 -7.01 -10.60 -0.39
C TYR A 16 -6.49 -9.74 0.78
N LEU A 17 -7.18 -9.72 1.92
CA LEU A 17 -6.73 -8.96 3.10
C LEU A 17 -5.38 -9.46 3.63
N ARG A 18 -5.12 -10.78 3.60
CA ARG A 18 -3.80 -11.34 3.94
C ARG A 18 -2.72 -10.90 2.96
N PHE A 19 -3.02 -10.94 1.66
CA PHE A 19 -2.12 -10.46 0.61
C PHE A 19 -1.80 -8.96 0.78
N ALA A 20 -2.82 -8.12 0.96
CA ALA A 20 -2.65 -6.68 1.18
C ALA A 20 -1.83 -6.38 2.45
N ARG A 21 -2.09 -7.12 3.54
CA ARG A 21 -1.28 -7.01 4.77
C ARG A 21 0.17 -7.39 4.52
N PHE A 22 0.42 -8.47 3.80
CA PHE A 22 1.78 -8.90 3.47
C PHE A 22 2.54 -7.83 2.68
N ASN A 23 1.93 -7.28 1.62
CA ASN A 23 2.55 -6.21 0.82
C ASN A 23 2.85 -4.96 1.64
N ARG A 24 1.88 -4.51 2.45
CA ARG A 24 2.09 -3.38 3.36
C ARG A 24 3.27 -3.62 4.30
N SER A 25 3.38 -4.82 4.88
CA SER A 25 4.54 -5.17 5.72
C SER A 25 5.86 -5.16 4.94
N GLN A 26 5.86 -5.52 3.65
CA GLN A 26 7.06 -5.39 2.81
C GLN A 26 7.49 -3.94 2.64
N ARG A 27 6.56 -3.04 2.39
CA ARG A 27 6.84 -1.60 2.21
C ARG A 27 7.30 -0.92 3.48
N LEU A 28 6.69 -1.26 4.61
CA LEU A 28 7.14 -0.73 5.90
C LEU A 28 8.61 -1.11 6.19
N ARG A 29 9.04 -2.33 5.84
CA ARG A 29 10.46 -2.69 5.95
C ARG A 29 11.36 -1.88 5.01
N GLY A 30 10.86 -1.50 3.83
CA GLY A 30 11.59 -0.60 2.93
C GLY A 30 11.79 0.79 3.53
N ILE A 31 10.76 1.31 4.20
CA ILE A 31 10.85 2.57 4.95
C ILE A 31 11.86 2.42 6.10
N GLU A 32 11.76 1.38 6.93
CA GLU A 32 12.73 1.10 7.99
C GLU A 32 14.17 1.03 7.44
N GLY A 33 14.35 0.33 6.33
CA GLY A 33 15.62 0.26 5.60
C GLY A 33 16.17 1.63 5.21
N ALA A 34 15.33 2.54 4.70
CA ALA A 34 15.77 3.89 4.35
C ALA A 34 16.30 4.68 5.56
N PHE A 35 15.76 4.45 6.75
CA PHE A 35 16.27 5.08 7.98
C PHE A 35 17.58 4.43 8.44
N GLU A 36 17.70 3.10 8.35
CA GLU A 36 18.96 2.40 8.65
C GLU A 36 20.07 2.83 7.68
N ASP A 37 19.78 2.88 6.38
CA ASP A 37 20.73 3.31 5.35
C ASP A 37 21.21 4.74 5.61
N LEU A 38 20.33 5.66 6.01
CA LEU A 38 20.74 7.02 6.38
C LEU A 38 21.67 7.02 7.59
N LYS A 39 21.36 6.22 8.63
CA LYS A 39 22.18 6.13 9.83
C LYS A 39 23.57 5.60 9.52
N ASP A 40 23.63 4.53 8.75
CA ASP A 40 24.88 3.82 8.46
C ASP A 40 25.75 4.54 7.42
N SER A 41 25.16 5.34 6.53
CA SER A 41 25.90 5.99 5.43
C SER A 41 26.14 7.48 5.61
N ARG A 42 25.24 8.20 6.31
CA ARG A 42 25.31 9.67 6.44
C ARG A 42 25.39 10.16 7.89
N LEU A 43 24.82 9.45 8.85
CA LEU A 43 24.84 9.82 10.29
C LEU A 43 25.98 9.11 11.06
N VAL A 44 27.22 9.25 10.57
CA VAL A 44 28.42 8.55 11.05
C VAL A 44 29.43 9.44 11.79
N GLU A 45 29.23 10.76 11.80
CA GLU A 45 30.15 11.73 12.40
C GLU A 45 29.76 12.09 13.84
N ASP A 46 30.73 12.53 14.64
CA ASP A 46 30.52 12.88 16.05
C ASP A 46 29.75 14.21 16.23
N THR A 47 29.83 15.11 15.25
CA THR A 47 29.19 16.43 15.29
C THR A 47 28.61 16.80 13.93
N TYR A 48 27.43 17.40 13.95
CA TYR A 48 26.78 17.92 12.75
C TYR A 48 26.35 19.37 12.93
N THR A 49 26.40 20.12 11.83
CA THR A 49 25.74 21.41 11.72
C THR A 49 24.24 21.24 11.53
N LEU A 50 23.48 22.30 11.83
CA LEU A 50 22.03 22.33 11.59
C LEU A 50 21.69 22.10 10.11
N ASP A 51 22.50 22.65 9.21
CA ASP A 51 22.26 22.57 7.77
C ASP A 51 22.41 21.14 7.26
N GLU A 52 23.45 20.42 7.71
CA GLU A 52 23.67 19.00 7.35
C GLU A 52 22.52 18.11 7.84
N ILE A 53 22.08 18.28 9.08
CA ILE A 53 20.93 17.54 9.62
C ILE A 53 19.66 17.87 8.84
N THR A 54 19.43 19.14 8.53
CA THR A 54 18.25 19.58 7.76
C THR A 54 18.25 18.97 6.36
N GLU A 55 19.40 18.91 5.70
CA GLU A 55 19.55 18.30 4.39
C GLU A 55 19.30 16.78 4.45
N MET A 56 19.87 16.08 5.44
CA MET A 56 19.66 14.65 5.64
C MET A 56 18.18 14.31 5.87
N LEU A 57 17.50 15.05 6.75
CA LEU A 57 16.07 14.86 7.02
C LEU A 57 15.20 15.18 5.79
N THR A 58 15.57 16.20 5.02
CA THR A 58 14.88 16.55 3.78
C THR A 58 15.00 15.43 2.74
N GLY A 59 16.22 14.88 2.58
CA GLY A 59 16.47 13.74 1.70
C GLY A 59 15.69 12.50 2.12
N LEU A 60 15.73 12.14 3.40
CA LEU A 60 14.98 11.00 3.94
C LEU A 60 13.46 11.18 3.73
N CYS A 61 12.93 12.37 3.97
CA CYS A 61 11.52 12.68 3.72
C CYS A 61 11.13 12.45 2.26
N ALA A 62 11.99 12.84 1.30
CA ALA A 62 11.75 12.61 -0.12
C ALA A 62 11.73 11.11 -0.46
N VAL A 63 12.67 10.32 0.09
CA VAL A 63 12.73 8.87 -0.11
C VAL A 63 11.47 8.19 0.45
N VAL A 64 11.10 8.51 1.70
CA VAL A 64 9.91 7.94 2.36
C VAL A 64 8.64 8.29 1.59
N LYS A 65 8.50 9.53 1.11
CA LYS A 65 7.37 9.93 0.25
C LYS A 65 7.30 9.09 -1.01
N GLY A 66 8.44 8.85 -1.68
CA GLY A 66 8.50 8.02 -2.88
C GLY A 66 8.09 6.57 -2.63
N GLU A 67 8.52 5.98 -1.51
CA GLU A 67 8.12 4.63 -1.10
C GLU A 67 6.60 4.52 -0.84
N VAL A 68 6.05 5.51 -0.12
CA VAL A 68 4.61 5.55 0.18
C VAL A 68 3.79 5.75 -1.10
N GLU A 69 4.17 6.69 -1.96
CA GLU A 69 3.49 6.95 -3.23
C GLU A 69 3.50 5.71 -4.13
N SER A 70 4.66 5.04 -4.23
CA SER A 70 4.79 3.80 -5.00
C SER A 70 3.86 2.69 -4.48
N GLU A 71 3.71 2.57 -3.16
CA GLU A 71 2.78 1.58 -2.60
C GLU A 71 1.30 1.93 -2.83
N LEU A 72 0.94 3.21 -2.75
CA LEU A 72 -0.42 3.66 -3.03
C LEU A 72 -0.80 3.38 -4.50
N ILE A 73 0.11 3.68 -5.43
CA ILE A 73 -0.05 3.37 -6.86
C ILE A 73 -0.18 1.86 -7.06
N ASN A 74 0.71 1.07 -6.47
CA ASN A 74 0.68 -0.39 -6.57
C ASN A 74 -0.61 -1.00 -6.01
N THR A 75 -1.12 -0.45 -4.91
CA THR A 75 -2.40 -0.85 -4.32
C THR A 75 -3.56 -0.56 -5.27
N ALA A 76 -3.60 0.63 -5.86
CA ALA A 76 -4.63 1.00 -6.84
C ALA A 76 -4.62 0.05 -8.06
N HIS A 77 -3.44 -0.21 -8.64
CA HIS A 77 -3.31 -1.16 -9.76
C HIS A 77 -3.76 -2.57 -9.39
N THR A 78 -3.37 -3.06 -8.22
CA THR A 78 -3.78 -4.38 -7.74
C THR A 78 -5.31 -4.47 -7.59
N ASN A 79 -5.94 -3.41 -7.08
CA ASN A 79 -7.40 -3.35 -6.94
C ASN A 79 -8.10 -3.35 -8.30
N VAL A 80 -7.57 -2.62 -9.29
CA VAL A 80 -8.08 -2.66 -10.67
C VAL A 80 -7.98 -4.07 -11.26
N LEU A 81 -6.88 -4.78 -11.01
CA LEU A 81 -6.73 -6.17 -11.47
C LEU A 81 -7.76 -7.11 -10.80
N LEU A 82 -8.03 -6.93 -9.51
CA LEU A 82 -9.06 -7.67 -8.80
C LEU A 82 -10.46 -7.38 -9.37
N LEU A 83 -10.80 -6.11 -9.56
CA LEU A 83 -12.08 -5.70 -10.19
C LEU A 83 -12.23 -6.31 -11.57
N ARG A 84 -11.17 -6.29 -12.40
CA ARG A 84 -11.18 -6.94 -13.72
C ARG A 84 -11.51 -8.42 -13.61
N GLN A 85 -10.90 -9.15 -12.67
CA GLN A 85 -11.19 -10.58 -12.48
C GLN A 85 -12.64 -10.84 -12.06
N VAL A 86 -13.21 -9.98 -11.21
CA VAL A 86 -14.60 -10.09 -10.75
C VAL A 86 -15.56 -9.76 -11.90
N PHE A 87 -15.34 -8.66 -12.62
CA PHE A 87 -16.21 -8.25 -13.72
C PHE A 87 -16.16 -9.22 -14.90
N SER A 88 -14.99 -9.77 -15.25
CA SER A 88 -14.90 -10.81 -16.28
C SER A 88 -15.65 -12.09 -15.91
N GLN A 89 -15.83 -12.39 -14.62
CA GLN A 89 -16.70 -13.50 -14.19
C GLN A 89 -18.17 -13.11 -14.31
N ALA A 90 -18.55 -11.92 -13.84
CA ALA A 90 -19.91 -11.41 -13.94
C ALA A 90 -20.43 -11.35 -15.39
N GLU A 91 -19.60 -10.87 -16.32
CA GLU A 91 -19.92 -10.79 -17.74
C GLU A 91 -20.25 -12.15 -18.36
N LYS A 92 -19.55 -13.22 -17.97
CA LYS A 92 -19.84 -14.59 -18.42
C LYS A 92 -21.23 -15.08 -18.03
N TRP A 93 -21.78 -14.50 -16.96
CA TRP A 93 -23.12 -14.79 -16.46
C TRP A 93 -24.12 -13.69 -16.82
N HIS A 94 -23.76 -12.75 -17.70
CA HIS A 94 -24.56 -11.59 -18.10
C HIS A 94 -25.01 -10.70 -16.91
N LEU A 95 -24.23 -10.69 -15.83
CA LEU A 95 -24.48 -9.85 -14.66
C LEU A 95 -23.84 -8.47 -14.84
N LYS A 96 -24.61 -7.42 -14.53
CA LYS A 96 -24.12 -6.04 -14.47
C LYS A 96 -23.87 -5.67 -13.01
N LEU A 97 -22.62 -5.83 -12.57
CA LEU A 97 -22.22 -5.41 -11.23
C LEU A 97 -22.00 -3.90 -11.21
N GLN A 98 -22.42 -3.25 -10.12
CA GLN A 98 -22.21 -1.83 -9.88
C GLN A 98 -21.62 -1.68 -8.48
N ALA A 99 -20.52 -0.95 -8.39
CA ALA A 99 -19.99 -0.49 -7.11
C ALA A 99 -20.51 0.93 -6.87
N ASP A 100 -21.03 1.18 -5.67
CA ASP A 100 -21.32 2.54 -5.23
C ASP A 100 -20.05 3.15 -4.63
N ILE A 101 -19.40 4.03 -5.40
CA ILE A 101 -18.15 4.68 -4.99
C ILE A 101 -18.41 5.68 -3.86
N SER A 102 -19.63 6.23 -3.76
CA SER A 102 -19.96 7.20 -2.71
C SER A 102 -19.96 6.56 -1.31
N GLU A 103 -20.21 5.25 -1.21
CA GLU A 103 -20.08 4.52 0.05
C GLU A 103 -18.61 4.32 0.48
N LEU A 104 -17.66 4.44 -0.43
CA LEU A 104 -16.22 4.32 -0.11
C LEU A 104 -15.66 5.60 0.51
N GLU A 105 -16.20 6.76 0.15
CA GLU A 105 -15.77 8.07 0.68
C GLU A 105 -16.33 8.35 2.08
N ASN A 106 -17.42 7.67 2.46
CA ASN A 106 -18.14 7.87 3.72
C ASN A 106 -17.72 6.89 4.84
N ARG A 107 -16.57 6.24 4.72
CA ARG A 107 -16.02 5.31 5.71
C ARG A 107 -14.59 5.67 6.09
#